data_AF-A0A0L7KHF1-F1
#
_entry.id   AF-A0A0L7KHF1-F1
#
_cell.length_a   1.000
_cell.length_b   1.000
_cell.length_c   1.000
_cell.angle_alpha   90.00
_cell.angle_beta   90.00
_cell.angle_gamma   90.00
#
_symmetry.space_group_name_H-M   'P 1'
#
loop_
_entity.id
_entity.type
_entity.pdbx_description
1 polymer ?
#
loop_
_entity_poly.entity_id
_entity_poly.type
_entity_poly.pdbx_seq_one_letter_code
_entity_poly.pdbx_strand_id
1 'polypeptide(L)' 'TTRNLMRFKVSNYESDNVHIEINPYEENILAYINKNVKKCKDISEISYLIKEAIYLNFLDL' A
#
# COMPACT_ATOMS: atom_id res chain seq x y z
N THR A 1 18.06 -13.94 11.83
CA THR A 1 17.91 -12.71 11.03
C THR A 1 16.45 -12.32 11.01
N THR A 2 16.07 -11.27 11.73
CA THR A 2 14.69 -10.75 11.72
C THR A 2 14.41 -10.21 10.33
N ARG A 3 13.61 -10.91 9.52
CA ARG A 3 13.12 -10.33 8.26
C ARG A 3 12.27 -9.12 8.64
N ASN A 4 12.64 -7.93 8.17
CA ASN A 4 11.77 -6.75 8.23
C ASN A 4 10.55 -7.05 7.37
N LEU A 5 9.53 -7.62 8.00
CA LEU A 5 8.30 -8.03 7.35
C LEU A 5 7.33 -6.86 7.42
N MET A 6 7.21 -6.13 6.32
CA MET A 6 6.18 -5.11 6.17
C MET A 6 4.84 -5.79 5.89
N ARG A 7 3.84 -5.51 6.73
CA ARG A 7 2.49 -6.08 6.62
C ARG A 7 1.52 -4.99 6.19
N PHE A 8 0.66 -5.34 5.24
CA PHE A 8 -0.43 -4.50 4.77
C PHE A 8 -1.75 -5.19 5.06
N LYS A 9 -2.71 -4.45 5.60
CA LYS A 9 -4.09 -4.89 5.74
C LYS A 9 -4.97 -3.97 4.90
N VAL A 10 -5.66 -4.56 3.92
CA VAL A 10 -6.61 -3.85 3.06
C VAL A 10 -8.01 -4.23 3.51
N SER A 11 -8.86 -3.24 3.75
CA SER A 11 -10.26 -3.41 4.14
C SER A 11 -11.13 -2.57 3.20
N ASN A 12 -12.40 -2.98 3.03
CA ASN A 12 -13.39 -2.25 2.24
C ASN A 12 -12.97 -1.97 0.78
N TYR A 13 -12.17 -2.85 0.16
CA TYR A 13 -11.66 -2.63 -1.21
C TYR A 13 -12.75 -2.62 -2.29
N GLU A 14 -13.92 -3.17 -1.99
CA GLU A 14 -15.10 -3.20 -2.88
C GLU A 14 -15.99 -1.95 -2.72
N SER A 15 -15.59 -1.03 -1.83
CA SER A 15 -16.32 0.20 -1.50
C SER A 15 -15.46 1.43 -1.86
N ASP A 16 -16.11 2.58 -2.05
CA ASP A 16 -15.43 3.87 -2.25
C ASP A 16 -14.51 4.29 -1.09
N ASN A 17 -14.64 3.63 0.07
CA ASN A 17 -13.90 3.89 1.30
C ASN A 17 -12.87 2.79 1.62
N VAL A 18 -11.98 2.51 0.66
CA VAL A 18 -10.86 1.59 0.86
C VAL A 18 -9.98 2.07 2.01
N HIS A 19 -9.68 1.17 2.95
CA HIS A 19 -8.86 1.45 4.12
C HIS A 19 -7.62 0.56 4.12
N ILE A 20 -6.44 1.15 4.28
CA ILE A 20 -5.15 0.46 4.22
C ILE A 20 -4.34 0.78 5.48
N GLU A 21 -3.91 -0.26 6.19
CA GLU A 21 -3.03 -0.18 7.35
C GLU A 21 -1.67 -0.80 7.01
N ILE A 22 -0.59 -0.21 7.52
CA ILE A 22 0.80 -0.64 7.30
C ILE A 22 1.54 -0.80 8.63
N ASN A 23 2.36 -1.85 8.77
CA ASN A 23 3.21 -2.09 9.93
C ASN A 23 4.55 -2.74 9.51
N PRO A 24 5.73 -2.16 9.84
CA PRO A 24 5.92 -0.87 10.54
C PRO A 24 5.34 0.31 9.75
N TYR A 25 5.00 1.38 10.46
CA TYR A 25 4.44 2.59 9.84
C TYR A 25 5.49 3.30 8.98
N GLU A 26 5.16 3.53 7.71
CA GLU A 26 5.97 4.32 6.78
C GLU A 26 5.07 5.34 6.09
N GLU A 27 5.28 6.62 6.40
CA GLU A 27 4.43 7.72 5.94
C GLU A 27 4.43 7.86 4.42
N ASN A 28 5.61 7.79 3.80
CA ASN A 28 5.77 7.95 2.34
C ASN A 28 5.01 6.89 1.57
N ILE A 29 5.14 5.62 1.98
CA ILE A 29 4.46 4.48 1.37
C ILE A 29 2.94 4.64 1.53
N LEU A 30 2.46 4.96 2.74
CA LEU A 30 1.03 5.11 2.99
C LEU A 30 0.42 6.28 2.22
N ALA A 31 1.11 7.42 2.16
CA ALA A 31 0.67 8.60 1.40
C ALA A 31 0.56 8.30 -0.10
N TYR A 32 1.56 7.62 -0.67
CA TYR A 32 1.55 7.23 -2.07
C TYR A 32 0.37 6.29 -2.40
N ILE A 33 0.16 5.28 -1.55
CA ILE A 33 -0.95 4.33 -1.71
C ILE A 33 -2.29 5.07 -1.63
N ASN A 34 -2.52 5.88 -0.59
CA ASN A 34 -3.78 6.60 -0.41
C ASN A 34 -4.13 7.56 -1.57
N LYS A 35 -3.11 8.15 -2.20
CA LYS A 35 -3.29 9.02 -3.38
C LYS A 35 -3.76 8.25 -4.62
N ASN A 36 -3.44 6.96 -4.72
CA ASN A 36 -3.64 6.17 -5.94
C ASN A 36 -4.67 5.03 -5.79
N VAL A 37 -4.98 4.60 -4.57
CA VAL A 37 -5.87 3.45 -4.29
C VAL A 37 -7.26 3.61 -4.89
N LYS A 38 -7.77 4.85 -5.00
CA LYS A 38 -9.08 5.13 -5.62
C LYS A 38 -9.11 4.86 -7.13
N LYS A 39 -7.95 4.72 -7.78
CA LYS A 39 -7.85 4.35 -9.20
C LYS A 39 -7.89 2.83 -9.39
N CYS A 40 -7.66 2.07 -8.32
CA CYS A 40 -7.66 0.62 -8.37
C CYS A 40 -9.09 0.09 -8.44
N LYS A 41 -9.33 -0.89 -9.30
CA LYS A 41 -10.65 -1.50 -9.52
C LYS A 41 -10.88 -2.75 -8.68
N ASP A 42 -9.80 -3.42 -8.31
CA ASP A 42 -9.86 -4.68 -7.56
C ASP A 42 -8.65 -4.85 -6.64
N ILE A 43 -8.67 -5.91 -5.84
CA ILE A 43 -7.61 -6.24 -4.88
C ILE A 43 -6.26 -6.55 -5.56
N SER A 44 -6.26 -6.98 -6.82
CA SER A 44 -5.03 -7.29 -7.57
C SER A 44 -4.31 -6.01 -7.96
N GLU A 45 -5.05 -5.00 -8.41
CA GLU A 45 -4.50 -3.67 -8.68
C GLU A 45 -3.98 -3.00 -7.40
N ILE A 46 -4.68 -3.16 -6.26
CA ILE A 46 -4.19 -2.67 -4.96
C ILE A 46 -2.90 -3.39 -4.57
N SER A 47 -2.81 -4.71 -4.77
CA SER A 47 -1.59 -5.49 -4.51
C SER A 47 -0.42 -5.02 -5.39
N TYR A 48 -0.68 -4.68 -6.66
CA TYR A 48 0.32 -4.09 -7.54
C TYR A 48 0.77 -2.71 -7.04
N LEU A 49 -0.17 -1.83 -6.69
CA LEU A 49 0.11 -0.51 -6.14
C LEU A 49 0.99 -0.57 -4.88
N ILE A 50 0.73 -1.53 -3.98
CA ILE A 50 1.55 -1.72 -2.77
C ILE A 50 3.00 -2.10 -3.15
N LYS A 51 3.18 -3.01 -4.11
CA LYS A 51 4.53 -3.40 -4.60
C LYS A 51 5.25 -2.23 -5.26
N GLU A 52 4.54 -1.44 -6.05
CA GLU A 52 5.07 -0.23 -6.68
C GLU A 52 5.49 0.80 -5.61
N ALA A 53 4.66 1.07 -4.61
CA ALA A 53 4.97 1.99 -3.51
C ALA A 53 6.22 1.57 -2.74
N ILE A 54 6.34 0.27 -2.44
CA ILE A 54 7.53 -0.29 -1.78
C ILE A 54 8.77 -0.09 -2.67
N TYR A 55 8.66 -0.39 -3.97
CA TYR A 55 9.76 -0.24 -4.91
C TYR A 55 10.21 1.21 -5.05
N LEU A 56 9.29 2.17 -5.15
CA LEU A 56 9.62 3.60 -5.21
C LEU A 56 10.28 4.08 -3.92
N ASN A 57 9.78 3.65 -2.76
CA ASN A 57 10.38 3.98 -1.47
C ASN A 57 11.81 3.39 -1.33
N PHE A 58 12.09 2.22 -1.91
CA PHE A 58 13.46 1.69 -1.97
C PHE A 58 14.40 2.50 -2.87
N LEU A 59 13.86 3.25 -3.83
CA LEU A 59 14.63 4.11 -4.73
C LEU A 59 14.79 5.54 -4.19
N ASP A 60 14.23 5.85 -3.01
CA ASP A 60 14.12 7.22 -2.46
C ASP A 60 13.52 8.24 -3.46
N LEU A 61 12.57 7.79 -4.30
CA LEU A 61 11.87 8.59 -5.32
C LEU A 61 10.46 9.05 -4.88
#